data_AF-A0A2D6S2U6-F1
#
_entry.id   AF-A0A2D6S2U6-F1
#
_cell.length_a   1.000
_cell.length_b   1.000
_cell.length_c   1.000
_cell.angle_alpha   90.00
_cell.angle_beta   90.00
_cell.angle_gamma   90.00
#
_symmetry.space_group_name_H-M   'P 1'
#
loop_
_entity.id
_entity.type
_entity.pdbx_description
1 polymer ?
#
loop_
_entity_poly.entity_id
_entity_poly.type
_entity_poly.pdbx_seq_one_letter_code
_entity_poly.pdbx_strand_id
1 'polypeptide(L)'
;MKGLLFYYSVELDPITAGLEGETSAASVTLQNDVTLAQDLLWVAGCSGDPNIIGMCLRHLDWADEDKRGFNLLEQPLWQWRLGPHRKYRDFDRKVYFEIFEMILSHGASPNIIGRFSYRLAHHLAACRVVWKEPIMTGTDRIKFVL
;
A
#
# COMPACT_ATOMS: atom_id res chain seq x y z
N MET A 1 6.23 -14.29 -12.60
CA MET A 1 6.87 -15.01 -11.48
C MET A 1 5.89 -15.81 -10.62
N LYS A 2 4.60 -15.45 -10.56
CA LYS A 2 3.53 -16.12 -9.80
C LYS A 2 3.54 -17.67 -9.83
N GLY A 3 3.74 -18.28 -11.00
CA GLY A 3 3.77 -19.75 -11.13
C GLY A 3 4.98 -20.47 -10.51
N LEU A 4 6.10 -19.78 -10.23
CA LEU A 4 7.32 -20.41 -9.72
C LEU A 4 7.26 -20.70 -8.22
N LEU A 5 6.59 -19.86 -7.42
CA LEU A 5 6.43 -20.08 -5.97
C LEU A 5 5.56 -21.32 -5.69
N PHE A 6 4.45 -21.47 -6.43
CA PHE A 6 3.55 -22.62 -6.32
C PHE A 6 4.18 -23.92 -6.81
N TYR A 7 5.13 -23.84 -7.76
CA TYR A 7 5.88 -25.00 -8.23
C TYR A 7 6.72 -25.66 -7.12
N TYR A 8 7.05 -24.92 -6.05
CA TYR A 8 7.80 -25.41 -4.90
C TYR A 8 6.93 -25.65 -3.64
N SER A 9 5.63 -25.91 -3.82
CA SER A 9 4.71 -26.32 -2.75
C SER A 9 4.47 -25.29 -1.63
N VAL A 10 4.61 -24.00 -1.92
CA VAL A 10 4.21 -22.94 -0.98
C VAL A 10 2.68 -22.89 -0.93
N GLU A 11 2.10 -23.08 0.26
CA GLU A 11 0.68 -22.78 0.48
C GLU A 11 0.45 -21.27 0.41
N LEU A 12 -0.58 -20.87 -0.33
CA LEU A 12 -0.93 -19.46 -0.47
C LEU A 12 -1.78 -19.02 0.73
N ASP A 13 -1.12 -18.68 1.82
CA ASP A 13 -1.79 -18.08 2.96
C ASP A 13 -2.27 -16.63 2.63
N PRO A 14 -3.21 -16.06 3.41
CA PRO A 14 -3.74 -14.71 3.23
C PRO A 14 -2.71 -13.61 2.98
N ILE A 15 -1.61 -13.62 3.73
CA ILE A 15 -0.56 -12.60 3.68
C ILE A 15 0.20 -12.75 2.36
N THR A 16 0.57 -13.97 2.00
CA THR A 16 1.24 -14.26 0.72
C THR A 16 0.35 -13.92 -0.47
N ALA A 17 -0.96 -14.23 -0.42
CA ALA A 17 -1.91 -13.85 -1.47
C ALA A 17 -1.96 -12.33 -1.69
N GLY A 18 -1.98 -11.55 -0.61
CA GLY A 18 -1.99 -10.09 -0.71
C GLY A 18 -0.67 -9.49 -1.18
N LEU A 19 0.48 -10.03 -0.74
CA LEU A 19 1.82 -9.60 -1.18
C LEU A 19 2.09 -9.89 -2.66
N GLU A 20 1.54 -10.97 -3.21
CA GLU A 20 1.71 -11.34 -4.62
C GLU A 20 0.65 -10.69 -5.54
N GLY A 21 -0.30 -9.93 -4.98
CA GLY A 21 -1.42 -9.37 -5.73
C GLY A 21 -2.27 -10.47 -6.37
N GLU A 22 -2.50 -11.58 -5.65
CA GLU A 22 -3.41 -12.65 -6.07
C GLU A 22 -4.84 -12.28 -5.66
N THR A 23 -5.45 -11.35 -6.41
CA THR A 23 -6.76 -10.76 -6.08
C THR A 23 -7.85 -11.79 -5.80
N SER A 24 -7.92 -12.87 -6.58
CA SER A 24 -8.92 -13.93 -6.40
C SER A 24 -8.74 -14.68 -5.08
N ALA A 25 -7.51 -15.02 -4.71
CA ALA A 25 -7.21 -15.69 -3.45
C ALA A 25 -7.50 -14.76 -2.26
N ALA A 26 -7.05 -13.51 -2.34
CA ALA A 26 -7.34 -12.49 -1.33
C ALA A 26 -8.86 -12.28 -1.16
N SER A 27 -9.64 -12.35 -2.25
CA SER A 27 -11.10 -12.27 -2.20
C SER A 27 -11.74 -13.43 -1.46
N VAL A 28 -11.33 -14.66 -1.74
CA VAL A 28 -11.86 -15.85 -1.06
C VAL A 28 -11.52 -15.78 0.43
N THR A 29 -10.28 -15.41 0.76
CA THR A 29 -9.85 -15.22 2.15
C THR A 29 -10.72 -14.20 2.87
N LEU A 30 -10.91 -13.01 2.28
CA LEU A 30 -11.67 -11.93 2.91
C LEU A 30 -13.16 -12.27 3.07
N GLN A 31 -13.72 -13.05 2.14
CA GLN A 31 -15.09 -13.57 2.25
C GLN A 31 -15.24 -14.57 3.40
N ASN A 32 -14.22 -15.41 3.62
CA ASN A 32 -14.22 -16.40 4.70
C ASN A 32 -14.00 -15.75 6.07
N ASP A 33 -13.19 -14.70 6.15
CA ASP A 33 -12.90 -13.98 7.40
C ASP A 33 -12.66 -12.49 7.13
N VAL A 34 -13.67 -11.67 7.45
CA VAL A 34 -13.61 -10.21 7.29
C VAL A 34 -12.65 -9.53 8.27
N THR A 35 -12.26 -10.20 9.35
CA THR A 35 -11.33 -9.62 10.34
C THR A 35 -9.92 -9.44 9.74
N LEU A 36 -9.62 -10.16 8.66
CA LEU A 36 -8.37 -10.05 7.91
C LEU A 36 -8.29 -8.82 7.01
N ALA A 37 -9.36 -8.03 6.87
CA ALA A 37 -9.39 -6.87 5.98
C ALA A 37 -8.23 -5.90 6.20
N GLN A 38 -7.87 -5.64 7.46
CA GLN A 38 -6.79 -4.71 7.78
C GLN A 38 -5.42 -5.26 7.37
N ASP A 39 -5.16 -6.54 7.64
CA ASP A 39 -3.89 -7.18 7.32
C ASP A 39 -3.74 -7.34 5.80
N LEU A 40 -4.82 -7.73 5.11
CA LEU A 40 -4.88 -7.78 3.65
C LEU A 40 -4.68 -6.41 3.00
N LEU A 41 -5.27 -5.34 3.57
CA LEU A 41 -5.02 -3.97 3.10
C LEU A 41 -3.54 -3.59 3.23
N TRP A 42 -2.95 -3.92 4.38
CA TRP A 42 -1.54 -3.62 4.67
C TRP A 42 -0.59 -4.30 3.68
N VAL A 43 -0.79 -5.59 3.39
CA VAL A 43 0.04 -6.32 2.41
C VAL A 43 -0.26 -5.92 0.97
N ALA A 44 -1.51 -5.59 0.62
CA ALA A 44 -1.88 -5.13 -0.71
C ALA A 44 -1.28 -3.75 -1.03
N GLY A 45 -1.10 -2.92 -0.01
CA GLY A 45 -0.33 -1.69 -0.11
C GLY A 45 1.12 -1.95 -0.52
N CYS A 46 1.68 -3.13 -0.19
CA CYS A 46 3.00 -3.53 -0.66
C CYS A 46 3.00 -4.05 -2.10
N SER A 47 2.00 -4.84 -2.49
CA SER A 47 1.94 -5.44 -3.82
C SER A 47 1.55 -4.44 -4.91
N GLY A 48 0.87 -3.37 -4.53
CA GLY A 48 0.38 -2.36 -5.46
C GLY A 48 -0.85 -2.85 -6.23
N ASP A 49 -1.77 -3.58 -5.60
CA ASP A 49 -3.03 -4.06 -6.20
C ASP A 49 -4.24 -3.25 -5.70
N PRO A 50 -4.76 -2.29 -6.49
CA PRO A 50 -5.93 -1.48 -6.11
C PRO A 50 -7.20 -2.30 -5.88
N ASN A 51 -7.34 -3.47 -6.51
CA ASN A 51 -8.55 -4.28 -6.35
C ASN A 51 -8.64 -4.85 -4.94
N ILE A 52 -7.52 -5.39 -4.42
CA ILE A 52 -7.46 -5.90 -3.05
C ILE A 52 -7.67 -4.74 -2.06
N ILE A 53 -7.08 -3.57 -2.34
CA ILE A 53 -7.28 -2.36 -1.54
C ILE A 53 -8.77 -2.01 -1.45
N GLY A 54 -9.43 -1.85 -2.60
CA GLY A 54 -10.84 -1.49 -2.64
C GLY A 54 -11.75 -2.54 -2.00
N MET A 55 -11.40 -3.82 -2.07
CA MET A 55 -12.11 -4.88 -1.36
C MET A 55 -12.00 -4.74 0.15
N CYS A 56 -10.80 -4.54 0.67
CA CYS A 56 -10.55 -4.44 2.10
C CYS A 56 -11.21 -3.19 2.71
N LEU A 57 -11.13 -2.04 2.03
CA LEU A 57 -11.71 -0.78 2.50
C LEU A 57 -13.22 -0.90 2.77
N ARG A 58 -13.97 -1.70 2.00
CA ARG A 58 -15.42 -1.91 2.23
C ARG A 58 -15.76 -2.54 3.57
N HIS A 59 -14.79 -3.17 4.24
CA HIS A 59 -14.97 -3.82 5.53
C HIS A 59 -14.32 -3.06 6.69
N LEU A 60 -13.68 -1.91 6.40
CA LEU A 60 -13.00 -1.10 7.40
C LEU A 60 -13.77 0.20 7.63
N ASP A 61 -14.02 0.51 8.89
CA ASP A 61 -14.56 1.79 9.34
C ASP A 61 -13.47 2.49 10.17
N TRP A 62 -13.15 3.73 9.81
CA TRP A 62 -12.04 4.48 10.41
C TRP A 62 -12.56 5.70 11.15
N ALA A 63 -12.16 5.80 12.42
CA ALA A 63 -12.26 7.06 13.13
C ALA A 63 -11.14 8.01 12.66
N ASP A 64 -11.43 9.32 12.63
CA ASP A 64 -10.52 10.37 12.09
C ASP A 64 -9.09 10.38 12.67
N GLU A 65 -8.89 9.81 13.86
CA GLU A 65 -7.60 9.76 14.56
C GLU A 65 -7.07 8.33 14.76
N ASP A 66 -7.60 7.36 14.03
CA ASP A 66 -7.14 5.99 14.14
C ASP A 66 -5.69 5.85 13.63
N LYS A 67 -4.77 5.63 14.57
CA LYS A 67 -3.34 5.46 14.29
C LYS A 67 -3.04 4.29 13.34
N ARG A 68 -3.97 3.33 13.18
CA ARG A 68 -3.86 2.26 12.20
C ARG A 68 -3.83 2.81 10.76
N GLY A 69 -4.54 3.91 10.50
CA GLY A 69 -4.53 4.59 9.20
C GLY A 69 -3.13 5.05 8.77
N PHE A 70 -2.28 5.48 9.72
CA PHE A 70 -0.89 5.83 9.41
C PHE A 70 -0.08 4.64 8.92
N ASN A 71 -0.15 3.49 9.59
CA ASN A 71 0.61 2.30 9.19
C ASN A 71 0.18 1.78 7.81
N LEU A 72 -1.09 1.96 7.45
CA LEU A 72 -1.66 1.53 6.17
C LEU A 72 -1.29 2.49 5.04
N LEU A 73 -1.22 3.80 5.30
CA LEU A 73 -0.68 4.80 4.38
C LEU A 73 0.85 4.68 4.21
N GLU A 74 1.56 4.23 5.25
CA GLU A 74 3.01 4.14 5.23
C GLU A 74 3.53 3.03 4.29
N GLN A 75 2.85 1.88 4.20
CA GLN A 75 3.31 0.77 3.35
C GLN A 75 3.42 1.08 1.85
N PRO A 76 2.36 1.57 1.17
CA PRO A 76 2.46 1.94 -0.24
C PRO A 76 3.50 3.04 -0.45
N LEU A 77 3.73 3.91 0.56
CA LEU A 77 4.77 4.92 0.48
C LEU A 77 6.17 4.31 0.47
N TRP A 78 6.41 3.32 1.33
CA TRP A 78 7.68 2.63 1.40
C TRP A 78 7.97 1.88 0.10
N GLN A 79 6.99 1.16 -0.47
CA GLN A 79 7.21 0.46 -1.73
C GLN A 79 7.27 1.39 -2.94
N TRP A 80 6.54 2.51 -2.95
CA TRP A 80 6.72 3.50 -3.99
C TRP A 80 8.10 4.17 -3.93
N ARG A 81 8.61 4.47 -2.73
CA ARG A 81 9.93 5.08 -2.51
C ARG A 81 11.08 4.09 -2.74
N LEU A 82 10.94 2.87 -2.24
CA LEU A 82 12.02 1.89 -2.11
C LEU A 82 11.85 0.68 -3.04
N GLY A 83 10.70 0.56 -3.70
CA GLY A 83 10.32 -0.54 -4.58
C GLY A 83 10.29 -0.17 -6.07
N PRO A 84 10.56 -1.14 -6.95
CA PRO A 84 10.97 -2.50 -6.60
C PRO A 84 12.45 -2.53 -6.23
N HIS A 85 12.78 -3.52 -5.39
CA HIS A 85 14.09 -4.15 -5.36
C HIS A 85 14.81 -4.00 -6.70
N ARG A 86 15.97 -3.34 -6.65
CA ARG A 86 17.17 -3.27 -7.52
C ARG A 86 17.24 -3.93 -8.93
N LYS A 87 16.23 -4.61 -9.47
CA LYS A 87 16.28 -5.52 -10.63
C LYS A 87 15.14 -5.40 -11.66
N TYR A 88 13.95 -4.89 -11.32
CA TYR A 88 12.80 -4.83 -12.25
C TYR A 88 12.41 -3.36 -12.52
N ARG A 89 12.34 -2.94 -13.78
CA ARG A 89 12.09 -1.54 -14.18
C ARG A 89 10.70 -1.32 -14.80
N ASP A 90 9.99 -2.41 -15.07
CA ASP A 90 8.67 -2.52 -15.70
C ASP A 90 7.52 -2.35 -14.70
N PHE A 91 7.78 -1.75 -13.53
CA PHE A 91 6.79 -1.51 -12.50
C PHE A 91 6.14 -0.12 -12.66
N ASP A 92 4.82 -0.06 -12.83
CA ASP A 92 4.10 1.23 -12.88
C ASP A 92 3.91 1.82 -11.49
N ARG A 93 4.70 2.86 -11.19
CA ARG A 93 4.64 3.59 -9.91
C ARG A 93 3.33 4.37 -9.72
N LYS A 94 2.56 4.61 -10.77
CA LYS A 94 1.32 5.39 -10.69
C LYS A 94 0.25 4.69 -9.86
N VAL A 95 0.29 3.36 -9.79
CA VAL A 95 -0.66 2.55 -9.01
C VAL A 95 -0.66 2.93 -7.52
N TYR A 96 0.49 3.37 -6.98
CA TYR A 96 0.55 3.79 -5.58
C TYR A 96 -0.17 5.13 -5.35
N PHE A 97 -0.21 6.05 -6.34
CA PHE A 97 -1.01 7.26 -6.23
C PHE A 97 -2.51 6.94 -6.15
N GLU A 98 -2.97 6.00 -6.96
CA GLU A 98 -4.35 5.50 -6.92
C GLU A 98 -4.67 4.89 -5.55
N ILE A 99 -3.79 4.04 -5.02
CA ILE A 99 -3.96 3.44 -3.69
C ILE A 99 -4.01 4.51 -2.59
N PHE A 100 -3.17 5.55 -2.66
CA PHE A 100 -3.24 6.68 -1.73
C PHE A 100 -4.58 7.41 -1.82
N GLU A 101 -5.04 7.74 -3.03
CA GLU A 101 -6.33 8.40 -3.23
C GLU A 101 -7.47 7.56 -2.68
N MET A 102 -7.45 6.24 -2.88
CA MET A 102 -8.47 5.33 -2.35
C MET A 102 -8.50 5.35 -0.82
N ILE A 103 -7.35 5.25 -0.17
CA ILE A 103 -7.25 5.23 1.30
C ILE A 103 -7.67 6.61 1.88
N LEU A 104 -7.21 7.71 1.31
CA LEU A 104 -7.58 9.05 1.77
C LEU A 104 -9.08 9.33 1.55
N SER A 105 -9.63 8.94 0.40
CA SER A 105 -11.05 9.12 0.08
C SER A 105 -11.96 8.27 0.99
N HIS A 106 -11.44 7.18 1.54
CA HIS A 106 -12.15 6.34 2.51
C HIS A 106 -12.14 6.91 3.94
N GLY A 107 -11.51 8.08 4.15
CA GLY A 107 -11.54 8.80 5.43
C GLY A 107 -10.26 8.70 6.26
N ALA A 108 -9.19 8.07 5.75
CA ALA A 108 -7.91 8.13 6.45
C ALA A 108 -7.37 9.56 6.48
N SER A 109 -7.07 10.07 7.67
CA SER A 109 -6.47 11.39 7.82
C SER A 109 -4.99 11.38 7.39
N PRO A 110 -4.56 12.26 6.44
CA PRO A 110 -3.15 12.40 6.08
C PRO A 110 -2.32 13.08 7.19
N ASN A 111 -3.03 13.64 8.17
CA ASN A 111 -2.49 14.41 9.28
C ASN A 111 -2.27 13.56 10.55
N ILE A 112 -2.36 12.24 10.46
CA ILE A 112 -2.04 11.35 11.58
C ILE A 112 -0.54 11.44 11.86
N ILE A 113 -0.20 11.60 13.15
CA ILE A 113 1.18 11.52 13.63
C ILE A 113 1.51 10.05 13.85
N GLY A 114 2.44 9.54 13.06
CA GLY A 114 2.93 8.17 13.15
C GLY A 114 4.24 8.05 13.92
N ARG A 115 5.06 7.07 13.50
CA ARG A 115 6.33 6.76 14.16
C ARG A 115 7.30 7.95 14.05
N PHE A 116 8.13 8.14 15.09
CA PHE A 116 9.11 9.23 15.17
C PHE A 116 8.51 10.64 15.04
N SER A 117 7.22 10.79 15.37
CA SER A 117 6.47 12.03 15.23
C SER A 117 6.37 12.54 13.79
N TYR A 118 6.55 11.66 12.81
CA TYR A 118 6.39 12.00 11.40
C TYR A 118 4.93 11.90 10.96
N ARG A 119 4.62 12.70 9.94
CA ARG A 119 3.34 12.71 9.24
C ARG A 119 3.61 12.19 7.83
N LEU A 120 2.57 11.80 7.10
CA LEU A 120 2.72 11.35 5.72
C LEU A 120 3.51 12.37 4.86
N ALA A 121 3.19 13.66 5.02
CA ALA A 121 3.89 14.76 4.35
C ALA A 121 5.40 14.82 4.65
N HIS A 122 5.83 14.48 5.89
CA HIS A 122 7.25 14.44 6.24
C HIS A 122 8.00 13.34 5.46
N HIS A 123 7.39 12.17 5.32
CA HIS A 123 7.99 11.09 4.53
C HIS A 123 8.07 11.45 3.04
N LEU A 124 7.03 12.08 2.49
CA LEU A 124 7.01 12.54 1.09
C LEU A 124 8.04 13.64 0.82
N ALA A 125 8.18 14.61 1.73
CA ALA A 125 9.15 15.70 1.61
C ALA A 125 10.60 15.18 1.59
N ALA A 126 10.89 14.13 2.36
CA ALA A 126 12.20 13.47 2.41
C ALA A 126 12.55 12.68 1.13
N CYS A 127 11.60 12.45 0.22
CA CYS A 127 11.81 11.69 -1.01
C CYS A 127 12.31 12.58 -2.15
N ARG A 128 13.63 12.78 -2.27
CA ARG A 128 14.21 13.62 -3.35
C ARG A 128 14.62 12.82 -4.60
N VAL A 129 15.44 11.79 -4.44
CA VAL A 129 16.00 11.01 -5.56
C VAL A 129 16.27 9.56 -5.14
N VAL A 130 16.03 8.62 -6.05
CA VAL A 130 16.51 7.23 -5.98
C VAL A 130 17.22 6.96 -7.30
N TRP A 131 18.49 6.54 -7.22
CA TRP A 131 19.33 6.20 -8.38
C TRP A 131 19.57 7.35 -9.37
N LYS A 132 19.65 8.58 -8.84
CA LYS A 132 19.79 9.84 -9.60
C LYS A 132 18.56 10.22 -10.43
N GLU A 133 17.45 9.50 -10.27
CA GLU A 133 16.15 9.89 -10.83
C GLU A 133 15.27 10.48 -9.71
N PRO A 134 14.53 11.57 -9.99
CA PRO A 134 13.56 12.10 -9.05
C PRO A 134 12.41 11.09 -8.89
N ILE A 135 12.21 10.61 -7.66
CA ILE A 135 11.07 9.74 -7.31
C ILE A 135 9.75 10.52 -7.40
N MET A 136 9.83 11.82 -7.09
CA MET A 136 8.70 12.70 -6.89
C MET A 136 9.05 14.08 -7.42
N THR A 137 8.27 14.58 -8.36
CA THR A 137 8.41 15.98 -8.81
C THR A 137 7.88 16.93 -7.74
N GLY A 138 8.21 18.23 -7.86
CA GLY A 138 7.61 19.24 -6.99
C GLY A 138 6.07 19.25 -7.08
N THR A 139 5.52 19.02 -8.28
CA THR A 139 4.09 18.93 -8.55
C THR A 139 3.43 17.77 -7.82
N ASP A 140 4.08 16.60 -7.81
CA ASP A 140 3.53 15.42 -7.13
C ASP A 140 3.43 15.64 -5.61
N ARG A 141 4.41 16.36 -5.01
CA ARG A 141 4.42 16.64 -3.56
C ARG A 141 3.23 17.49 -3.12
N ILE A 142 2.80 18.43 -3.94
CA ILE A 142 1.70 19.35 -3.63
C ILE A 142 0.37 18.60 -3.45
N LYS A 143 0.17 17.48 -4.16
CA LYS A 143 -1.06 16.67 -4.08
C LYS A 143 -1.33 16.08 -2.69
N PHE A 144 -0.33 16.04 -1.81
CA PHE A 144 -0.41 15.40 -0.49
C PHE A 144 -0.35 16.38 0.69
N VAL A 145 -0.43 17.69 0.44
CA VAL A 145 -0.34 18.73 1.48
C VAL A 145 -1.71 19.12 2.06
N LEU A 146 -2.81 18.52 1.57
CA LEU A 146 -4.17 18.80 2.02
C LEU A 146 -4.49 18.10 3.36
#